data_AF-M5BZY7-F1
#
_entry.id   AF-M5BZY7-F1
#
_cell.length_a   1.000
_cell.length_b   1.000
_cell.length_c   1.000
_cell.angle_alpha   90.00
_cell.angle_beta   90.00
_cell.angle_gamma   90.00
#
_symmetry.space_group_name_H-M   'P 1'
#
loop_
_entity.id
_entity.type
_entity.pdbx_description
1 polymer ?
#
loop_
_entity_poly.entity_id
_entity_poly.type
_entity_poly.pdbx_seq_one_letter_code
_entity_poly.pdbx_strand_id
1 'polypeptide(L)'
;MAFLRAGYLSNFVSHTRYLLTLRSKARPSDYHSLILFRLSPATSDVPNLYAMESTCPHLGADLSHADVEIDPDPEIEEMTAAVVCPWHRYDFDLRTGESSTGLKACAYPVELRDKEVWIGTPGEGEWEVVEKRPVSEDFAESSACESTKLAAPDITSIIVTALESVDLDGDGPEPRTLMEWACRILSTANPEKKVALTRKAAAAWRTGKITSTGQKKTNPMNLPDVPPRENLVTVEPGRVGKRGKAGSERSRIAILHALANIEQWAIDLA
;
A
#
# COMPACT_ATOMS: atom_id res chain seq x y z
N MET A 1 7.07 20.34 26.71
CA MET A 1 7.13 18.88 26.50
C MET A 1 8.49 18.38 26.97
N ALA A 2 8.53 17.24 27.66
CA ALA A 2 9.79 16.59 28.00
C ALA A 2 10.25 15.71 26.84
N PHE A 3 11.56 15.52 26.71
CA PHE A 3 12.17 14.67 25.69
C PHE A 3 12.85 13.48 26.33
N LEU A 4 12.79 12.33 25.66
CA LEU A 4 13.53 11.13 26.02
C LEU A 4 14.62 10.85 24.99
N ARG A 5 15.74 10.33 25.45
CA ARG A 5 16.87 9.94 24.58
C ARG A 5 16.57 8.58 23.94
N ALA A 6 16.29 8.57 22.65
CA ALA A 6 16.07 7.34 21.90
C ALA A 6 17.38 6.62 21.56
N GLY A 7 18.50 7.34 21.44
CA GLY A 7 19.84 6.78 21.24
C GLY A 7 20.63 7.53 20.17
N TYR A 8 21.80 7.01 19.80
CA TYR A 8 22.61 7.60 18.75
C TYR A 8 21.97 7.41 17.37
N LEU A 9 22.16 8.39 16.48
CA LEU A 9 21.70 8.35 15.11
C LEU A 9 22.20 7.11 14.35
N SER A 10 23.40 6.62 14.66
CA SER A 10 23.98 5.39 14.09
C SER A 10 23.10 4.15 14.27
N ASN A 11 22.28 4.12 15.32
CA ASN A 11 21.37 3.01 15.59
C ASN A 11 20.13 3.04 14.69
N PHE A 12 19.89 4.15 13.99
CA PHE A 12 18.71 4.40 13.17
C PHE A 12 19.05 4.55 11.68
N VAL A 13 20.14 3.89 11.22
CA VAL A 13 20.61 3.97 9.83
C VAL A 13 20.31 2.71 9.02
N SER A 14 20.14 1.55 9.68
CA SER A 14 19.95 0.25 9.01
C SER A 14 18.64 0.14 8.23
N HIS A 15 17.57 0.73 8.74
CA HIS A 15 16.21 0.71 8.18
C HIS A 15 15.66 2.13 8.12
N THR A 16 14.65 2.33 7.29
CA THR A 16 13.88 3.58 7.15
C THR A 16 12.91 3.80 8.32
N ARG A 17 12.65 2.76 9.12
CA ARG A 17 11.66 2.79 10.20
C ARG A 17 12.03 1.88 11.37
N TYR A 18 11.64 2.29 12.57
CA TYR A 18 11.87 1.55 13.81
C TYR A 18 10.66 1.63 14.73
N LEU A 19 10.24 0.50 15.29
CA LEU A 19 9.31 0.48 16.41
C LEU A 19 10.07 0.66 17.71
N LEU A 20 9.65 1.62 18.52
CA LEU A 20 10.21 1.97 19.81
C LEU A 20 9.19 1.64 20.90
N THR A 21 9.55 0.74 21.80
CA THR A 21 8.73 0.44 22.98
C THR A 21 9.24 1.26 24.15
N LEU A 22 8.43 2.20 24.63
CA LEU A 22 8.70 3.04 25.79
C LEU A 22 8.07 2.44 27.05
N ARG A 23 8.72 2.65 28.19
CA ARG A 23 8.17 2.31 29.51
C ARG A 23 8.25 3.52 30.43
N SER A 24 7.20 3.76 31.21
CA SER A 24 7.22 4.80 32.24
C SER A 24 8.04 4.32 33.45
N LYS A 25 8.95 5.15 33.95
CA LYS A 25 9.68 4.87 35.20
C LYS A 25 8.80 5.06 36.44
N ALA A 26 7.81 5.95 36.37
CA ALA A 26 6.89 6.19 37.48
C ALA A 26 5.91 5.01 37.66
N ARG A 27 5.47 4.42 36.55
CA ARG A 27 4.59 3.24 36.52
C ARG A 27 5.13 2.19 35.56
N PRO A 28 5.91 1.21 36.04
CA PRO A 28 6.56 0.21 35.18
C PRO A 28 5.61 -0.68 34.37
N SER A 29 4.31 -0.69 34.67
CA SER A 29 3.27 -1.36 33.90
C SER A 29 2.87 -0.62 32.62
N ASP A 30 3.22 0.67 32.52
CA ASP A 30 2.75 1.52 31.43
C ASP A 30 3.76 1.48 30.29
N TYR A 31 3.30 0.93 29.18
CA TYR A 31 4.05 0.85 27.93
C TYR A 31 3.40 1.72 26.87
N HIS A 32 4.22 2.35 26.04
CA HIS A 32 3.77 3.14 24.90
C HIS A 32 4.63 2.83 23.69
N SER A 33 4.00 2.66 22.53
CA SER A 33 4.69 2.23 21.31
C SER A 33 4.69 3.36 20.29
N LEU A 34 5.89 3.72 19.83
CA LEU A 34 6.11 4.76 18.83
C LEU A 34 6.78 4.16 17.60
N ILE A 35 6.57 4.78 16.44
CA ILE A 35 7.31 4.51 15.22
C ILE A 35 8.17 5.73 14.93
N LEU A 36 9.47 5.48 14.72
CA LEU A 36 10.41 6.47 14.21
C LEU A 36 10.61 6.23 12.71
N PHE A 37 10.26 7.22 11.89
CA PHE A 37 10.48 7.24 10.45
C PHE A 37 11.71 8.05 10.09
N ARG A 38 12.47 7.58 9.11
CA ARG A 38 13.59 8.25 8.47
C ARG A 38 13.30 8.36 6.98
N LEU A 39 13.04 9.59 6.52
CA LEU A 39 12.74 9.85 5.10
C LEU A 39 13.97 10.26 4.28
N SER A 40 15.09 10.51 4.97
CA SER A 40 16.36 10.87 4.32
C SER A 40 17.21 9.63 4.07
N PRO A 41 17.98 9.59 2.96
CA PRO A 41 18.94 8.51 2.73
C PRO A 41 19.95 8.44 3.87
N ALA A 42 20.50 7.23 4.10
CA ALA A 42 21.46 6.95 5.17
C ALA A 42 22.68 7.90 5.18
N THR A 43 23.02 8.45 4.02
CA THR A 43 24.18 9.31 3.75
C THR A 43 23.96 10.80 4.02
N SER A 44 22.74 11.24 4.37
CA SER A 44 22.46 12.65 4.67
C SER A 44 23.03 13.07 6.02
N ASP A 45 23.73 14.21 6.07
CA ASP A 45 24.27 14.79 7.32
C ASP A 45 23.16 15.30 8.26
N VAL A 46 22.02 15.73 7.71
CA VAL A 46 20.83 16.13 8.46
C VAL A 46 19.71 15.14 8.14
N PRO A 47 19.38 14.22 9.07
CA PRO A 47 18.36 13.23 8.82
C PRO A 47 16.95 13.81 9.05
N ASN A 48 16.06 13.63 8.08
CA ASN A 48 14.64 13.92 8.25
C ASN A 48 14.00 12.79 9.07
N LEU A 49 13.83 13.03 10.36
CA LEU A 49 13.27 12.10 11.33
C LEU A 49 11.90 12.56 11.80
N TYR A 50 10.95 11.64 11.87
CA TYR A 50 9.61 11.86 12.37
C TYR A 50 9.24 10.75 13.34
N ALA A 51 8.49 11.08 14.39
CA ALA A 51 8.01 10.09 15.33
C ALA A 51 6.51 10.22 15.51
N MET A 52 5.81 9.09 15.54
CA MET A 52 4.38 9.07 15.81
C MET A 52 3.98 7.81 16.57
N GLU A 53 2.76 7.77 17.05
CA GLU A 53 2.18 6.60 17.70
C GLU A 53 2.06 5.41 16.74
N SER A 54 2.34 4.20 17.23
CA SER A 54 2.23 2.99 16.40
C SER A 54 0.79 2.55 16.17
N THR A 55 -0.13 3.06 16.96
CA THR A 55 -1.53 2.63 16.99
C THR A 55 -2.39 3.63 16.25
N CYS A 56 -3.12 3.17 15.24
CA CYS A 56 -4.03 4.00 14.47
C CYS A 56 -5.20 4.47 15.34
N PRO A 57 -5.52 5.78 15.39
CA PRO A 57 -6.59 6.33 16.23
C PRO A 57 -8.01 5.89 15.80
N HIS A 58 -8.17 5.25 14.64
CA HIS A 58 -9.45 4.75 14.17
C HIS A 58 -9.91 3.50 14.95
N LEU A 59 -9.22 2.38 14.75
CA LEU A 59 -9.58 1.07 15.34
C LEU A 59 -8.36 0.34 15.90
N GLY A 60 -7.30 1.07 16.25
CA GLY A 60 -6.12 0.51 16.90
C GLY A 60 -5.23 -0.35 16.01
N ALA A 61 -5.38 -0.26 14.68
CA ALA A 61 -4.54 -0.97 13.73
C ALA A 61 -3.07 -0.54 13.84
N ASP A 62 -2.15 -1.48 13.61
CA ASP A 62 -0.72 -1.22 13.65
C ASP A 62 -0.28 -0.40 12.43
N LEU A 63 0.37 0.75 12.68
CA LEU A 63 0.92 1.65 11.68
C LEU A 63 2.40 1.35 11.36
N SER A 64 3.03 0.34 11.97
CA SER A 64 4.46 0.07 11.75
C SER A 64 4.79 -0.25 10.29
N HIS A 65 3.82 -0.81 9.56
CA HIS A 65 3.89 -1.15 8.15
C HIS A 65 3.11 -0.16 7.26
N ALA A 66 2.79 1.04 7.78
CA ALA A 66 2.12 2.06 6.98
C ALA A 66 3.00 2.52 5.81
N ASP A 67 2.38 2.76 4.66
CA ASP A 67 3.05 3.38 3.52
C ASP A 67 3.32 4.85 3.83
N VAL A 68 4.50 5.36 3.47
CA VAL A 68 4.77 6.81 3.55
C VAL A 68 4.56 7.41 2.17
N GLU A 69 3.57 8.27 2.05
CA GLU A 69 3.32 9.07 0.86
C GLU A 69 3.96 10.44 1.03
N ILE A 70 4.81 10.80 0.08
CA ILE A 70 5.45 12.11 -0.01
C ILE A 70 4.82 12.81 -1.21
N ASP A 71 4.03 13.86 -0.96
CA ASP A 71 3.40 14.61 -2.04
C ASP A 71 4.18 15.91 -2.30
N PRO A 72 4.77 16.08 -3.50
CA PRO A 72 5.25 17.38 -3.93
C PRO A 72 4.06 18.20 -4.43
N ASP A 73 3.30 18.81 -3.52
CA ASP A 73 2.26 19.76 -3.91
C ASP A 73 2.93 21.04 -4.46
N PRO A 74 2.71 21.41 -5.74
CA PRO A 74 3.32 22.60 -6.33
C PRO A 74 2.76 23.92 -5.77
N GLU A 75 1.66 23.90 -5.01
CA GLU A 75 1.06 25.09 -4.38
C GLU A 75 1.44 25.24 -2.89
N ILE A 76 2.01 24.21 -2.27
CA ILE A 76 2.45 24.21 -0.87
C ILE A 76 3.97 24.00 -0.83
N GLU A 77 4.73 25.06 -0.52
CA GLU A 77 6.21 25.02 -0.48
C GLU A 77 6.79 24.00 0.53
N GLU A 78 5.99 23.50 1.48
CA GLU A 78 6.41 22.49 2.45
C GLU A 78 6.07 21.06 1.96
N MET A 79 7.09 20.22 1.81
CA MET A 79 6.96 18.79 1.54
C MET A 79 6.15 18.12 2.67
N THR A 80 4.85 17.90 2.46
CA THR A 80 4.01 17.18 3.42
C THR A 80 4.20 15.69 3.21
N ALA A 81 4.71 15.02 4.24
CA ALA A 81 4.85 13.57 4.25
C ALA A 81 3.77 13.01 5.17
N ALA A 82 2.98 12.07 4.66
CA ALA A 82 1.89 11.44 5.40
C ALA A 82 2.06 9.92 5.42
N VAL A 83 1.72 9.30 6.54
CA VAL A 83 1.59 7.84 6.60
C VAL A 83 0.16 7.42 6.27
N VAL A 84 0.01 6.31 5.56
CA VAL A 84 -1.30 5.75 5.23
C VAL A 84 -1.49 4.45 5.97
N CYS A 85 -2.54 4.39 6.80
CA CYS A 85 -2.88 3.19 7.56
C CYS A 85 -3.09 1.99 6.61
N PRO A 86 -2.39 0.86 6.81
CA PRO A 86 -2.43 -0.26 5.87
C PRO A 86 -3.79 -0.98 5.86
N TRP A 87 -4.59 -0.81 6.92
CA TRP A 87 -5.88 -1.46 7.07
C TRP A 87 -7.04 -0.65 6.51
N HIS A 88 -7.12 0.62 6.91
CA HIS A 88 -8.28 1.46 6.65
C HIS A 88 -7.98 2.65 5.74
N ARG A 89 -6.72 2.78 5.29
CA ARG A 89 -6.27 3.80 4.33
C ARG A 89 -6.48 5.25 4.76
N TYR A 90 -6.63 5.52 6.06
CA TYR A 90 -6.58 6.88 6.60
C TYR A 90 -5.15 7.42 6.55
N ASP A 91 -5.00 8.65 6.05
CA ASP A 91 -3.74 9.38 5.98
C ASP A 91 -3.47 10.16 7.27
N PHE A 92 -2.24 10.23 7.74
CA PHE A 92 -1.86 11.05 8.89
C PHE A 92 -0.55 11.78 8.58
N ASP A 93 -0.56 13.11 8.67
CA ASP A 93 0.62 13.94 8.49
C ASP A 93 1.71 13.57 9.54
N LEU A 94 2.94 13.34 9.10
CA LEU A 94 4.04 12.90 9.97
C LEU A 94 4.50 13.95 10.98
N ARG A 95 4.18 15.24 10.76
CA ARG A 95 4.54 16.35 11.64
C ARG A 95 3.40 16.68 12.60
N THR A 96 2.17 16.77 12.10
CA THR A 96 1.01 17.23 12.90
C THR A 96 0.13 16.10 13.40
N GLY A 97 0.19 14.93 12.75
CA GLY A 97 -0.68 13.78 12.99
C GLY A 97 -2.09 13.94 12.42
N GLU A 98 -2.39 15.05 11.73
CA GLU A 98 -3.74 15.32 11.23
C GLU A 98 -4.03 14.52 9.96
N SER A 99 -5.27 14.05 9.84
CA SER A 99 -5.77 13.35 8.66
C SER A 99 -6.73 14.23 7.86
N SER A 100 -6.85 13.96 6.57
CA SER A 100 -7.88 14.56 5.70
C SER A 100 -9.31 14.26 6.18
N THR A 101 -9.49 13.18 6.94
CA THR A 101 -10.79 12.70 7.45
C THR A 101 -11.20 13.28 8.80
N GLY A 102 -10.37 14.14 9.40
CA GLY A 102 -10.62 14.75 10.72
C GLY A 102 -10.18 13.92 11.92
N LEU A 103 -9.67 12.70 11.71
CA LEU A 103 -8.94 11.94 12.72
C LEU A 103 -7.56 12.56 12.97
N LYS A 104 -6.98 12.30 14.15
CA LYS A 104 -5.64 12.78 14.53
C LYS A 104 -4.85 11.70 15.25
N ALA A 105 -3.70 11.33 14.71
CA ALA A 105 -2.71 10.48 15.36
C ALA A 105 -1.79 11.34 16.25
N CYS A 106 -1.23 10.76 17.31
CA CYS A 106 -0.23 11.45 18.11
C CYS A 106 1.11 11.50 17.37
N ALA A 107 1.51 12.69 16.92
CA ALA A 107 2.85 12.97 16.41
C ALA A 107 3.72 13.57 17.51
N TYR A 108 5.00 13.18 17.54
CA TYR A 108 5.96 13.58 18.55
C TYR A 108 7.12 14.36 17.92
N PRO A 109 7.50 15.51 18.50
CA PRO A 109 8.66 16.25 18.01
C PRO A 109 9.93 15.41 18.17
N VAL A 110 10.76 15.43 17.12
CA VAL A 110 12.06 14.76 17.11
C VAL A 110 13.16 15.80 16.96
N GLU A 111 14.16 15.74 17.84
CA GLU A 111 15.32 16.64 17.81
C GLU A 111 16.61 15.82 17.71
N LEU A 112 17.56 16.31 16.92
CA LEU A 112 18.91 15.78 16.87
C LEU A 112 19.83 16.68 17.69
N ARG A 113 20.39 16.16 18.79
CA ARG A 113 21.33 16.88 19.66
C ARG A 113 22.63 16.10 19.72
N ASP A 114 23.74 16.66 19.25
CA ASP A 114 25.07 16.01 19.27
C ASP A 114 25.08 14.55 18.75
N LYS A 115 24.37 14.30 17.64
CA LYS A 115 24.17 12.98 17.02
C LYS A 115 23.29 12.00 17.82
N GLU A 116 22.58 12.49 18.83
CA GLU A 116 21.58 11.74 19.58
C GLU A 116 20.18 12.14 19.15
N VAL A 117 19.32 11.13 18.96
CA VAL A 117 17.91 11.31 18.63
C VAL A 117 17.12 11.44 19.92
N TRP A 118 16.43 12.55 20.07
CA TRP A 118 15.54 12.87 21.18
C TRP A 118 14.10 12.95 20.69
N ILE A 119 13.18 12.29 21.39
CA ILE A 119 11.77 12.21 21.00
C ILE A 119 10.90 12.77 22.13
N GLY A 120 9.84 13.51 21.78
CA GLY A 120 8.83 13.96 22.73
C GLY A 120 8.20 12.81 23.50
N THR A 121 7.97 13.01 24.78
CA THR A 121 7.35 12.00 25.67
C THR A 121 5.82 11.94 25.48
N PRO A 122 5.19 10.76 25.59
CA PRO A 122 3.75 10.58 25.38
C PRO A 122 2.85 11.10 26.51
N GLY A 123 3.43 11.59 27.60
CA GLY A 123 2.70 12.15 28.73
C GLY A 123 3.65 12.63 29.82
N GLU A 124 3.09 13.05 30.95
CA GLU A 124 3.88 13.47 32.11
C GLU A 124 4.65 12.29 32.72
N GLY A 125 5.90 12.56 33.14
CA GLY A 125 6.77 11.58 33.80
C GLY A 125 8.04 11.25 33.02
N GLU A 126 8.90 10.44 33.63
CA GLU A 126 10.11 9.95 32.99
C GLU A 126 9.84 8.67 32.20
N TRP A 127 10.26 8.67 30.94
CA TRP A 127 10.13 7.54 30.02
C TRP A 127 11.51 7.04 29.60
N GLU A 128 11.62 5.74 29.39
CA GLU A 128 12.82 5.11 28.86
C GLU A 128 12.48 4.20 27.67
N VAL A 129 13.41 4.08 26.72
CA VAL A 129 13.27 3.14 25.60
C VAL A 129 13.73 1.77 26.06
N VAL A 130 12.81 0.81 26.11
CA VAL A 130 13.09 -0.59 26.49
C VAL A 130 13.49 -1.41 25.27
N GLU A 131 12.87 -1.14 24.13
CA GLU A 131 13.10 -1.90 22.91
C GLU A 131 13.20 -0.98 21.69
N LYS A 132 14.10 -1.34 20.77
CA LYS A 132 14.25 -0.72 19.47
C LYS A 132 14.27 -1.83 18.44
N ARG A 133 13.21 -1.93 17.65
CA ARG A 133 13.07 -2.97 16.65
C ARG A 133 13.04 -2.35 15.26
N PRO A 134 14.00 -2.67 14.36
CA PRO A 134 13.86 -2.29 12.96
C PRO A 134 12.63 -2.99 12.38
N VAL A 135 11.89 -2.29 11.52
CA VAL A 135 10.77 -2.88 10.77
C VAL A 135 11.26 -3.09 9.34
N SER A 136 11.29 -4.35 8.91
CA SER A 136 11.70 -4.71 7.55
C SER A 136 10.66 -4.22 6.54
N GLU A 137 11.10 -3.49 5.53
CA GLU A 137 10.30 -3.21 4.32
C GLU A 137 10.49 -4.30 3.26
N ASP A 138 11.46 -5.19 3.47
CA ASP A 138 11.64 -6.39 2.65
C ASP A 138 10.36 -7.23 2.76
N PHE A 139 9.69 -7.40 1.62
CA PHE A 139 8.59 -8.34 1.53
C PHE A 139 9.12 -9.71 1.91
N ALA A 140 8.34 -10.49 2.67
CA ALA A 140 8.67 -11.87 3.00
C ALA A 140 8.66 -12.73 1.72
N GLU A 141 9.66 -12.55 0.86
CA GLU A 141 10.06 -13.58 -0.07
C GLU A 141 10.52 -14.73 0.80
N SER A 142 9.74 -15.80 0.81
CA SER A 142 10.10 -17.05 1.45
C SER A 142 11.31 -17.66 0.74
N SER A 143 12.50 -17.08 0.92
CA SER A 143 13.76 -17.56 0.36
C SER A 143 14.31 -18.79 1.12
N ALA A 144 13.46 -19.45 1.92
CA ALA A 144 13.83 -20.63 2.70
C ALA A 144 12.73 -21.70 2.73
N CYS A 145 12.00 -21.86 1.62
CA CYS A 145 11.44 -23.14 1.27
C CYS A 145 11.77 -23.37 -0.20
N GLU A 146 12.89 -24.04 -0.46
CA GLU A 146 13.18 -24.60 -1.78
C GLU A 146 11.97 -25.45 -2.19
N SER A 147 11.14 -24.85 -3.04
CA SER A 147 10.02 -25.52 -3.66
C SER A 147 10.58 -26.72 -4.42
N THR A 148 10.38 -27.92 -3.86
CA THR A 148 10.53 -29.18 -4.58
C THR A 148 9.76 -29.04 -5.88
N LYS A 149 10.50 -28.97 -7.00
CA LYS A 149 9.97 -28.88 -8.36
C LYS A 149 8.96 -30.00 -8.61
N LEU A 150 7.68 -29.74 -8.38
CA LEU A 150 6.59 -30.45 -9.03
C LEU A 150 6.41 -29.77 -10.39
N ALA A 151 6.82 -30.49 -11.43
CA ALA A 151 6.70 -30.04 -12.81
C ALA A 151 5.22 -29.87 -13.20
N ALA A 152 4.71 -28.66 -13.06
CA ALA A 152 3.53 -28.22 -13.80
C ALA A 152 3.96 -27.84 -15.23
N PRO A 153 3.17 -28.18 -16.26
CA PRO A 153 3.48 -27.79 -17.62
C PRO A 153 3.48 -26.26 -17.74
N ASP A 154 4.50 -25.73 -18.42
CA ASP A 154 4.76 -24.31 -18.63
C ASP A 154 3.77 -23.72 -19.64
N ILE A 155 2.56 -23.44 -19.18
CA ILE A 155 1.53 -22.69 -19.92
C ILE A 155 1.78 -21.17 -19.79
N THR A 156 2.54 -20.77 -18.76
CA THR A 156 2.90 -19.39 -18.42
C THR A 156 3.72 -18.72 -19.52
N SER A 157 4.69 -19.39 -20.12
CA SER A 157 5.53 -18.80 -21.16
C SER A 157 4.75 -18.45 -22.44
N ILE A 158 3.79 -19.29 -22.83
CA ILE A 158 2.94 -19.05 -24.03
C ILE A 158 2.01 -17.85 -23.82
N ILE A 159 1.44 -17.68 -22.62
CA ILE A 159 0.57 -16.54 -22.30
C ILE A 159 1.36 -15.22 -22.27
N VAL A 160 2.61 -15.25 -21.81
CA VAL A 160 3.47 -14.05 -21.74
C VAL A 160 3.84 -13.55 -23.13
N THR A 161 4.20 -14.44 -24.07
CA THR A 161 4.60 -14.04 -25.43
C THR A 161 3.43 -13.50 -26.26
N ALA A 162 2.19 -13.95 -26.04
CA ALA A 162 1.02 -13.43 -26.76
C ALA A 162 0.56 -12.03 -26.26
N LEU A 163 0.89 -11.67 -25.01
CA LEU A 163 0.50 -10.40 -24.39
C LEU A 163 1.48 -9.24 -24.68
N GLU A 164 2.71 -9.54 -25.08
CA GLU A 164 3.72 -8.52 -25.45
C GLU A 164 3.46 -7.89 -26.83
N SER A 165 2.64 -8.52 -27.68
CA SER A 165 2.25 -7.99 -28.99
C SER A 165 0.94 -7.19 -28.99
N VAL A 166 0.37 -6.91 -27.81
CA VAL A 166 -0.89 -6.14 -27.71
C VAL A 166 -0.56 -4.66 -27.70
N ASP A 167 -0.98 -3.92 -28.73
CA ASP A 167 -0.84 -2.46 -28.78
C ASP A 167 -1.57 -1.82 -27.59
N LEU A 168 -0.77 -1.35 -26.62
CA LEU A 168 -1.23 -0.69 -25.39
C LEU A 168 -1.50 0.81 -25.57
N ASP A 169 -1.45 1.29 -26.81
CA ASP A 169 -1.70 2.67 -27.16
C ASP A 169 -3.20 2.98 -27.01
N GLY A 170 -3.57 3.28 -25.77
CA GLY A 170 -4.79 4.00 -25.45
C GLY A 170 -4.59 5.49 -25.71
N ASP A 171 -5.66 6.15 -26.15
CA ASP A 171 -5.76 7.51 -26.73
C ASP A 171 -5.40 8.68 -25.77
N GLY A 172 -4.41 8.53 -24.87
CA GLY A 172 -4.08 9.56 -23.89
C GLY A 172 -2.77 9.36 -23.11
N PRO A 173 -2.33 10.39 -22.36
CA PRO A 173 -1.04 10.42 -21.68
C PRO A 173 -0.87 9.27 -20.69
N GLU A 174 0.37 8.81 -20.46
CA GLU A 174 0.65 7.71 -19.53
C GLU A 174 0.25 8.08 -18.08
N PRO A 175 -0.48 7.21 -17.35
CA PRO A 175 -0.91 7.50 -15.99
C PRO A 175 0.28 7.57 -15.02
N ARG A 176 0.23 8.52 -14.08
CA ARG A 176 1.31 8.79 -13.10
C ARG A 176 1.01 8.28 -11.70
N THR A 177 -0.25 8.09 -11.35
CA THR A 177 -0.67 7.58 -10.03
C THR A 177 -1.39 6.24 -10.14
N LEU A 178 -1.44 5.46 -9.04
CA LEU A 178 -2.19 4.20 -9.02
C LEU A 178 -3.67 4.41 -9.36
N MET A 179 -4.29 5.48 -8.84
CA MET A 179 -5.68 5.80 -9.14
C MET A 179 -5.92 6.02 -10.65
N GLU A 180 -5.00 6.72 -11.34
CA GLU A 180 -5.13 6.98 -12.78
C GLU A 180 -4.97 5.68 -13.59
N TRP A 181 -4.04 4.81 -13.17
CA TRP A 181 -3.88 3.47 -13.72
C TRP A 181 -5.15 2.63 -13.53
N ALA A 182 -5.73 2.63 -12.32
CA ALA A 182 -6.96 1.92 -12.01
C ALA A 182 -8.13 2.40 -12.88
N CYS A 183 -8.31 3.72 -13.02
CA CYS A 183 -9.35 4.30 -13.87
C CYS A 183 -9.19 3.86 -15.33
N ARG A 184 -7.97 3.88 -15.87
CA ARG A 184 -7.68 3.41 -17.23
C ARG A 184 -7.98 1.92 -17.41
N ILE A 185 -7.58 1.09 -16.45
CA ILE A 185 -7.83 -0.36 -16.46
C ILE A 185 -9.34 -0.65 -16.41
N LEU A 186 -10.08 0.03 -15.52
CA LEU A 186 -11.53 -0.15 -15.37
C LEU A 186 -12.31 0.37 -16.59
N SER A 187 -11.81 1.39 -17.27
CA SER A 187 -12.41 1.93 -18.50
C SER A 187 -12.08 1.12 -19.76
N THR A 188 -11.19 0.12 -19.67
CA THR A 188 -10.76 -0.68 -20.82
C THR A 188 -11.69 -1.87 -21.04
N ALA A 189 -12.39 -1.89 -22.19
CA ALA A 189 -13.35 -2.94 -22.53
C ALA A 189 -12.74 -4.28 -22.95
N ASN A 190 -11.56 -4.24 -23.58
CA ASN A 190 -10.89 -5.43 -24.11
C ASN A 190 -10.15 -6.18 -22.97
N PRO A 191 -10.39 -7.49 -22.78
CA PRO A 191 -9.83 -8.23 -21.65
C PRO A 191 -8.31 -8.39 -21.72
N GLU A 192 -7.73 -8.59 -22.91
CA GLU A 192 -6.29 -8.75 -23.09
C GLU A 192 -5.55 -7.44 -22.76
N LYS A 193 -6.07 -6.31 -23.26
CA LYS A 193 -5.56 -4.97 -22.91
C LYS A 193 -5.68 -4.70 -21.41
N LYS A 194 -6.79 -5.10 -20.77
CA LYS A 194 -6.98 -4.94 -19.31
C LYS A 194 -5.91 -5.71 -18.52
N VAL A 195 -5.61 -6.95 -18.91
CA VAL A 195 -4.53 -7.76 -18.30
C VAL A 195 -3.17 -7.11 -18.50
N ALA A 196 -2.86 -6.70 -19.73
CA ALA A 196 -1.56 -6.11 -20.05
C ALA A 196 -1.33 -4.77 -19.31
N LEU A 197 -2.34 -3.89 -19.26
CA LEU A 197 -2.29 -2.64 -18.49
C LEU A 197 -2.12 -2.91 -16.98
N THR A 198 -2.82 -3.90 -16.44
CA THR A 198 -2.70 -4.27 -15.01
C THR A 198 -1.28 -4.75 -14.69
N ARG A 199 -0.69 -5.58 -15.55
CA ARG A 199 0.70 -6.04 -15.38
C ARG A 199 1.69 -4.89 -15.50
N LYS A 200 1.50 -3.98 -16.46
CA LYS A 200 2.33 -2.79 -16.63
C LYS A 200 2.25 -1.87 -15.40
N ALA A 201 1.06 -1.60 -14.89
CA ALA A 201 0.84 -0.81 -13.69
C ALA A 201 1.50 -1.46 -12.46
N ALA A 202 1.31 -2.77 -12.27
CA ALA A 202 1.91 -3.51 -11.16
C ALA A 202 3.44 -3.52 -11.23
N ALA A 203 4.03 -3.67 -12.43
CA ALA A 203 5.47 -3.58 -12.61
C ALA A 203 6.00 -2.16 -12.35
N ALA A 204 5.30 -1.12 -12.81
CA ALA A 204 5.68 0.26 -12.57
C ALA A 204 5.56 0.66 -11.09
N TRP A 205 4.57 0.12 -10.37
CA TRP A 205 4.45 0.28 -8.92
C TRP A 205 5.59 -0.42 -8.18
N ARG A 206 5.84 -1.70 -8.49
CA ARG A 206 6.91 -2.48 -7.86
C ARG A 206 8.31 -1.92 -8.09
N THR A 207 8.55 -1.30 -9.25
CA THR A 207 9.84 -0.66 -9.55
C THR A 207 9.96 0.76 -8.99
N GLY A 208 8.95 1.26 -8.27
CA GLY A 208 8.93 2.62 -7.72
C GLY A 208 8.79 3.72 -8.77
N LYS A 209 8.44 3.37 -10.01
CA LYS A 209 8.18 4.35 -11.09
C LYS A 209 6.88 5.13 -10.83
N ILE A 210 5.94 4.51 -10.13
CA ILE A 210 4.74 5.16 -9.58
C ILE A 210 4.98 5.36 -8.08
N THR A 211 5.02 6.61 -7.62
CA THR A 211 5.31 6.97 -6.22
C THR A 211 4.11 7.46 -5.44
N SER A 212 3.02 7.82 -6.13
CA SER A 212 1.79 8.36 -5.51
C SER A 212 0.60 7.46 -5.79
N THR A 213 -0.21 7.21 -4.76
CA THR A 213 -1.46 6.46 -4.89
C THR A 213 -2.57 7.32 -5.52
N GLY A 214 -2.51 8.64 -5.31
CA GLY A 214 -3.42 9.63 -5.91
C GLY A 214 -4.68 9.93 -5.09
N GLN A 215 -4.73 9.58 -3.79
CA GLN A 215 -5.92 9.80 -2.94
C GLN A 215 -6.24 11.28 -2.67
N LYS A 216 -5.26 12.19 -2.72
CA LYS A 216 -5.44 13.62 -2.39
C LYS A 216 -5.88 14.50 -3.58
N LYS A 217 -6.02 13.96 -4.80
CA LYS A 217 -6.50 14.76 -5.93
C LYS A 217 -7.96 15.17 -5.72
N THR A 218 -8.19 16.47 -5.65
CA THR A 218 -9.49 17.13 -5.45
C THR A 218 -10.44 17.01 -6.64
N ASN A 219 -9.99 16.47 -7.77
CA ASN A 219 -10.84 16.25 -8.93
C ASN A 219 -11.25 14.78 -9.01
N PRO A 220 -12.53 14.43 -8.81
CA PRO A 220 -12.98 13.04 -8.91
C PRO A 220 -12.73 12.55 -10.33
N MET A 221 -11.95 11.47 -10.46
CA MET A 221 -11.84 10.80 -11.75
C MET A 221 -13.18 10.17 -12.11
N ASN A 222 -13.62 10.40 -13.35
CA ASN A 222 -14.84 9.80 -13.90
C ASN A 222 -14.63 8.29 -14.09
N LEU A 223 -14.94 7.51 -13.06
CA LEU A 223 -15.06 6.06 -13.15
C LEU A 223 -16.43 5.72 -13.77
N PRO A 224 -16.50 4.77 -14.72
CA PRO A 224 -17.78 4.29 -15.21
C PRO A 224 -18.49 3.49 -14.11
N ASP A 225 -19.79 3.70 -13.92
CA ASP A 225 -20.62 2.94 -12.96
C ASP A 225 -20.55 1.42 -13.20
N VAL A 226 -20.38 1.01 -14.46
CA VAL A 226 -20.19 -0.38 -14.86
C VAL A 226 -19.02 -0.46 -15.85
N PRO A 227 -17.97 -1.24 -15.54
CA PRO A 227 -16.85 -1.44 -16.45
C PRO A 227 -17.34 -1.99 -17.81
N PRO A 228 -16.93 -1.35 -18.93
CA PRO A 228 -17.31 -1.81 -20.25
C PRO A 228 -16.68 -3.18 -20.51
N ARG A 229 -17.36 -4.00 -21.33
CA ARG A 229 -16.90 -5.34 -21.72
C ARG A 229 -17.11 -5.53 -23.21
N GLU A 230 -16.06 -5.95 -23.91
CA GLU A 230 -16.16 -6.31 -25.31
C GLU A 230 -16.99 -7.59 -25.50
N ASN A 231 -17.83 -7.63 -26.53
CA ASN A 231 -18.69 -8.79 -26.87
C ASN A 231 -19.65 -9.24 -25.76
N LEU A 232 -20.07 -8.33 -24.87
CA LEU A 232 -21.06 -8.65 -23.83
C LEU A 232 -22.43 -8.95 -24.44
N VAL A 233 -22.93 -10.16 -24.19
CA VAL A 233 -24.29 -10.56 -24.55
C VAL A 233 -25.10 -10.73 -23.27
N THR A 234 -26.03 -9.80 -23.03
CA THR A 234 -26.95 -9.87 -21.90
C THR A 234 -28.16 -10.74 -22.25
N VAL A 235 -28.49 -11.68 -21.37
CA VAL A 235 -29.64 -12.57 -21.52
C VAL A 235 -30.55 -12.48 -20.31
N GLU A 236 -31.86 -12.50 -20.55
CA GLU A 236 -32.87 -12.48 -19.50
C GLU A 236 -32.76 -13.68 -18.55
N PRO A 237 -33.09 -13.52 -17.25
CA PRO A 237 -33.20 -14.63 -16.32
C PRO A 237 -34.11 -15.73 -16.86
N GLY A 238 -33.60 -16.96 -16.96
CA GLY A 238 -34.31 -18.11 -17.53
C GLY A 238 -34.06 -18.39 -19.02
N ARG A 239 -33.43 -17.46 -19.76
CA ARG A 239 -32.93 -17.69 -21.13
C ARG A 239 -31.47 -18.14 -21.19
N VAL A 240 -30.81 -18.24 -20.03
CA VAL A 240 -29.46 -18.78 -19.90
C VAL A 240 -29.41 -20.26 -20.29
N GLY A 241 -28.34 -20.67 -20.99
CA GLY A 241 -28.13 -22.06 -21.39
C GLY A 241 -28.05 -23.01 -20.18
N LYS A 242 -28.59 -24.23 -20.32
CA LYS A 242 -28.53 -25.24 -19.26
C LYS A 242 -27.09 -25.74 -19.07
N ARG A 243 -26.53 -25.54 -17.88
CA ARG A 243 -25.16 -25.97 -17.50
C ARG A 243 -25.02 -27.49 -17.32
N GLY A 244 -26.11 -28.19 -17.00
CA GLY A 244 -26.10 -29.63 -16.72
C GLY A 244 -25.57 -29.97 -15.32
N LYS A 245 -25.31 -31.26 -15.07
CA LYS A 245 -24.86 -31.81 -13.76
C LYS A 245 -23.41 -32.33 -13.78
N ALA A 246 -22.52 -31.73 -14.58
CA ALA A 246 -21.11 -32.12 -14.71
C ALA A 246 -20.84 -33.59 -15.16
N GLY A 247 -21.85 -34.32 -15.64
CA GLY A 247 -21.73 -35.72 -16.04
C GLY A 247 -21.01 -35.94 -17.37
N SER A 248 -21.02 -34.96 -18.27
CA SER A 248 -20.29 -34.97 -19.55
C SER A 248 -19.23 -33.86 -19.60
N GLU A 249 -18.21 -34.02 -20.43
CA GLU A 249 -17.17 -33.00 -20.64
C GLU A 249 -17.76 -31.64 -21.03
N ARG A 250 -18.71 -31.63 -21.97
CA ARG A 250 -19.45 -30.41 -22.36
C ARG A 250 -20.12 -29.73 -21.16
N SER A 251 -20.73 -30.50 -20.25
CA SER A 251 -21.37 -29.93 -19.06
C SER A 251 -20.36 -29.40 -18.03
N ARG A 252 -19.17 -30.00 -17.94
CA ARG A 252 -18.09 -29.50 -17.07
C ARG A 252 -17.53 -28.18 -17.60
N ILE A 253 -17.30 -28.09 -18.92
CA ILE A 253 -16.89 -26.84 -19.59
C ILE A 253 -17.95 -25.76 -19.33
N ALA A 254 -19.24 -26.06 -19.55
CA ALA A 254 -20.30 -25.09 -19.31
C ALA A 254 -20.36 -24.59 -17.85
N ILE A 255 -20.06 -25.44 -16.88
CA ILE A 255 -19.98 -25.06 -15.46
C ILE A 255 -18.77 -24.18 -15.19
N LEU A 256 -17.59 -24.53 -15.71
CA LEU A 256 -16.37 -23.73 -15.55
C LEU A 256 -16.55 -22.33 -16.15
N HIS A 257 -17.12 -22.22 -17.35
CA HIS A 257 -17.45 -20.93 -17.95
C HIS A 257 -18.44 -20.13 -17.11
N ALA A 258 -19.44 -20.79 -16.51
CA ALA A 258 -20.40 -20.11 -15.65
C ALA A 258 -19.76 -19.59 -14.34
N LEU A 259 -18.86 -20.37 -13.74
CA LEU A 259 -18.10 -19.96 -12.55
C LEU A 259 -17.17 -18.79 -12.88
N ALA A 260 -16.40 -18.90 -13.98
CA ALA A 260 -15.53 -17.81 -14.44
C ALA A 260 -16.31 -16.52 -14.71
N ASN A 261 -17.51 -16.64 -15.28
CA ASN A 261 -18.39 -15.48 -15.48
C ASN A 261 -18.84 -14.88 -14.13
N ILE A 262 -19.25 -15.68 -13.15
CA ILE A 262 -19.61 -15.17 -11.81
C ILE A 262 -18.45 -14.42 -11.17
N GLU A 263 -17.25 -15.01 -11.18
CA GLU A 263 -16.04 -14.36 -10.63
C GLU A 263 -15.69 -13.08 -11.38
N GLN A 264 -15.81 -13.07 -12.71
CA GLN A 264 -15.57 -11.88 -13.53
C GLN A 264 -16.52 -10.73 -13.17
N TRP A 265 -17.78 -11.02 -12.82
CA TRP A 265 -18.73 -10.03 -12.32
C TRP A 265 -18.47 -9.63 -10.87
N ALA A 266 -17.99 -10.55 -10.03
CA ALA A 266 -17.66 -10.27 -8.62
C ALA A 266 -16.46 -9.32 -8.47
N ILE A 267 -15.48 -9.39 -9.39
CA ILE A 267 -14.33 -8.47 -9.44
C ILE A 267 -14.77 -7.01 -9.60
N ASP A 268 -15.91 -6.75 -10.22
CA ASP A 268 -16.42 -5.38 -10.39
C ASP A 268 -17.18 -4.86 -9.15
N LEU A 269 -17.41 -5.69 -8.12
CA LEU A 269 -18.15 -5.35 -6.89
C LEU A 269 -17.25 -5.15 -5.65
N ALA A 270 -15.95 -5.44 -5.75
CA ALA A 270 -14.98 -5.39 -4.65
C ALA A 270 -14.17 -4.10 -4.68
#